data_AF-A0A242DHX4-F1
#
_entry.id   AF-A0A242DHX4-F1
#
_cell.length_a   1.000
_cell.length_b   1.000
_cell.length_c   1.000
_cell.angle_alpha   90.00
_cell.angle_beta   90.00
_cell.angle_gamma   90.00
#
_symmetry.space_group_name_H-M   'P 1'
#
loop_
_entity.id
_entity.type
_entity.pdbx_description
1 polymer ?
#
loop_
_entity_poly.entity_id
_entity_poly.type
_entity_poly.pdbx_seq_one_letter_code
_entity_poly.pdbx_strand_id
1 'polypeptide(L)'
;MGIMSIRDLANWNPYTIKSCLGVIGLQLYFHANGIDRTDIAIPPEPTKEKSYGNPQVLPRDYTRRNEIELVVKEMSEQVPIRIRQHNCKTGCVHLHISARFV
;
A
#
# COMPACT_ATOMS: atom_id res chain seq x y z
N MET A 1 -14.61 0.85 17.63
CA MET A 1 -15.49 1.93 17.11
C MET A 1 -16.91 1.44 16.82
N GLY A 2 -17.17 0.17 16.53
CA GLY A 2 -18.57 -0.32 16.45
C GLY A 2 -19.41 0.27 15.31
N ILE A 3 -18.76 0.89 14.32
CA ILE A 3 -19.40 1.40 13.11
C ILE A 3 -19.68 0.19 12.21
N MET A 4 -20.95 -0.15 12.02
CA MET A 4 -21.37 -1.32 11.23
C MET A 4 -22.13 -0.93 9.96
N SER A 5 -22.48 0.34 9.81
CA SER A 5 -23.18 0.88 8.64
C SER A 5 -22.66 2.26 8.23
N ILE A 6 -22.97 2.68 6.99
CA ILE A 6 -22.67 4.03 6.48
C ILE A 6 -23.37 5.09 7.35
N ARG A 7 -24.58 4.78 7.84
CA ARG A 7 -25.32 5.67 8.75
C ARG A 7 -24.57 5.87 10.06
N ASP A 8 -23.98 4.82 10.63
CA ASP A 8 -23.21 4.94 11.86
C ASP A 8 -21.97 5.82 11.64
N LEU A 9 -21.29 5.64 10.50
CA LEU A 9 -20.13 6.44 10.12
C LEU A 9 -20.51 7.92 9.95
N ALA A 10 -21.64 8.20 9.28
CA ALA A 10 -22.11 9.55 9.04
C ALA A 10 -22.50 10.30 10.32
N ASN A 11 -22.97 9.59 11.35
CA ASN A 11 -23.41 10.16 12.63
C ASN A 11 -22.34 10.11 13.74
N TRP A 12 -21.16 9.57 13.45
CA TRP A 12 -20.10 9.46 14.45
C TRP A 12 -19.39 10.79 14.68
N ASN A 13 -18.71 10.94 15.83
CA ASN A 13 -17.88 12.11 16.10
C ASN A 13 -16.67 12.16 15.11
N PRO A 14 -16.57 13.18 14.24
CA PRO A 14 -15.51 13.26 13.24
C PRO A 14 -14.10 13.41 13.85
N TYR A 15 -13.98 14.00 15.05
CA TYR A 15 -12.70 14.10 15.76
C TYR A 15 -12.20 12.73 16.22
N THR A 16 -13.11 11.87 16.68
CA THR A 16 -12.77 10.49 17.07
C THR A 16 -12.37 9.68 15.85
N ILE A 17 -13.10 9.79 14.73
CA ILE A 17 -12.73 9.12 13.47
C ILE A 17 -11.35 9.56 13.02
N LYS A 18 -11.08 10.87 13.01
CA LYS A 18 -9.77 11.41 12.61
C LYS A 18 -8.65 10.95 13.54
N SER A 19 -8.89 10.84 14.84
CA SER A 19 -7.87 10.36 15.78
C SER A 19 -7.52 8.89 15.55
N CYS A 20 -8.48 8.06 15.12
CA CYS A 20 -8.24 6.64 14.89
C CYS A 20 -7.71 6.33 13.48
N LEU A 21 -8.23 7.03 12.46
CA LEU A 21 -7.99 6.72 11.04
C LEU A 21 -7.24 7.85 10.31
N GLY A 22 -6.90 8.96 10.97
CA GLY A 22 -6.24 10.09 10.34
C GLY A 22 -7.12 10.83 9.32
N VAL A 23 -6.49 11.42 8.30
CA VAL A 23 -7.17 12.21 7.27
C VAL A 23 -8.17 11.37 6.47
N ILE A 24 -7.85 10.11 6.19
CA ILE A 24 -8.75 9.21 5.45
C ILE A 24 -10.05 8.96 6.22
N GLY A 25 -10.00 8.91 7.55
CA GLY A 25 -11.19 8.81 8.37
C GLY A 25 -12.14 9.99 8.19
N LEU A 26 -11.60 11.21 8.18
CA LEU A 26 -12.40 12.41 7.99
C LEU A 26 -13.01 12.47 6.57
N GLN A 27 -12.26 12.03 5.56
CA GLN A 27 -12.75 11.89 4.20
C GLN A 27 -13.92 10.89 4.13
N LEU A 28 -13.79 9.73 4.78
CA LEU A 28 -14.86 8.72 4.87
C LEU A 28 -16.12 9.27 5.56
N TYR A 29 -15.98 10.04 6.64
CA TYR A 29 -17.10 10.72 7.31
C TYR A 29 -17.83 11.68 6.36
N PHE A 30 -17.11 12.49 5.60
CA PHE A 30 -17.71 13.43 4.66
C PHE A 30 -18.43 12.71 3.53
N HIS A 31 -17.82 11.69 2.94
CA HIS A 31 -18.44 10.88 1.89
C HIS A 31 -19.70 10.15 2.40
N ALA A 32 -19.71 9.66 3.65
CA ALA A 32 -20.90 9.07 4.26
C ALA A 32 -22.06 10.09 4.42
N ASN A 33 -21.74 11.38 4.50
CA ASN A 33 -22.70 12.50 4.50
C ASN A 33 -22.97 13.08 3.09
N GLY A 34 -22.48 12.43 2.03
CA GLY A 34 -22.66 12.91 0.65
C GLY A 34 -21.83 14.15 0.30
N ILE A 35 -20.83 14.49 1.11
CA ILE A 35 -19.94 15.64 0.90
C ILE A 35 -18.68 15.14 0.20
N ASP A 36 -18.49 15.60 -1.03
CA ASP A 36 -17.23 15.48 -1.78
C ASP A 36 -16.84 16.87 -2.29
N ARG A 37 -15.61 17.29 -2.00
CA ARG A 37 -15.07 18.61 -2.38
C ARG A 37 -14.05 18.51 -3.51
N THR A 38 -14.00 17.35 -4.18
CA THR A 38 -13.13 17.15 -5.32
C THR A 38 -13.50 18.12 -6.44
N ASP A 39 -12.56 18.95 -6.87
CA ASP A 39 -12.74 19.84 -8.01
C ASP A 39 -12.43 19.06 -9.30
N ILE A 40 -13.48 18.76 -10.07
CA ILE A 40 -13.38 17.96 -11.30
C ILE A 40 -12.61 18.71 -12.40
N ALA A 41 -12.55 20.05 -12.34
CA ALA A 41 -11.79 20.86 -13.28
C ALA A 41 -10.27 20.73 -13.06
N ILE A 42 -9.85 20.28 -11.88
CA ILE A 42 -8.44 20.03 -11.56
C ILE A 42 -8.11 18.59 -11.96
N PRO A 43 -7.19 18.36 -12.92
CA PRO A 43 -6.77 17.01 -13.24
C PRO A 43 -6.13 16.36 -12.00
N PRO A 44 -6.41 15.07 -11.73
CA PRO A 44 -5.82 14.39 -10.59
C PRO A 44 -4.30 14.45 -10.68
N GLU A 45 -3.62 14.56 -9.53
CA GLU A 45 -2.17 14.44 -9.52
C GLU A 45 -1.77 13.13 -10.21
N PRO A 46 -0.79 13.15 -11.13
CA PRO A 46 -0.30 11.92 -11.71
C PRO A 46 0.19 10.99 -10.59
N THR A 47 -0.14 9.71 -10.70
CA THR A 47 0.24 8.70 -9.71
C THR A 47 1.74 8.81 -9.45
N LYS A 48 2.11 9.20 -8.23
CA LYS A 48 3.50 9.23 -7.77
C LYS A 48 3.96 7.80 -7.50
N GLU A 49 4.03 6.95 -8.52
CA GLU A 49 4.69 5.65 -8.38
C GLU A 49 6.19 5.88 -8.23
N LYS A 50 6.65 6.01 -6.97
CA LYS A 50 8.04 6.30 -6.65
C LYS A 50 8.88 5.05 -6.41
N SER A 51 8.28 3.87 -6.38
CA SER A 51 8.97 2.61 -6.04
C SER A 51 8.68 1.50 -7.04
N TYR A 52 9.73 0.76 -7.39
CA TYR A 52 9.64 -0.46 -8.18
C TYR A 52 9.80 -1.64 -7.24
N GLY A 53 8.81 -2.52 -7.19
CA GLY A 53 8.83 -3.73 -6.37
C GLY A 53 8.29 -4.94 -7.13
N ASN A 54 8.60 -6.13 -6.64
CA ASN A 54 8.06 -7.38 -7.16
C ASN A 54 7.61 -8.30 -6.01
N PRO A 55 6.42 -8.09 -5.42
CA PRO A 55 5.89 -9.01 -4.43
C PRO A 55 5.68 -10.40 -5.05
N GLN A 56 6.15 -11.44 -4.39
CA GLN A 56 5.98 -12.83 -4.83
C GLN A 56 5.43 -13.67 -3.69
N VAL A 57 4.39 -14.46 -3.97
CA VAL A 57 3.94 -15.55 -3.11
C VAL A 57 4.70 -16.81 -3.52
N LEU A 58 5.34 -17.47 -2.56
CA LEU A 58 6.11 -18.67 -2.84
C LEU A 58 5.19 -19.89 -3.03
N PRO A 59 5.50 -20.81 -3.95
CA PRO A 59 4.65 -21.96 -4.27
C PRO A 59 4.64 -23.04 -3.17
N ARG A 60 5.60 -22.99 -2.25
CA ARG A 60 5.74 -23.87 -1.09
C ARG A 60 6.52 -23.16 -0.01
N ASP A 61 6.70 -23.81 1.14
CA ASP A 61 7.60 -23.34 2.18
C ASP A 61 9.06 -23.64 1.82
N TYR A 62 9.92 -22.65 2.01
CA TYR A 62 11.35 -22.72 1.76
C TYR A 62 12.06 -22.70 3.11
N THR A 63 12.65 -23.83 3.50
CA THR A 63 13.33 -23.99 4.81
C THR A 63 14.85 -24.04 4.68
N ARG A 64 15.36 -24.26 3.46
CA ARG A 64 16.79 -24.31 3.17
C ARG A 64 17.30 -22.93 2.79
N ARG A 65 18.35 -22.48 3.48
CA ARG A 65 19.00 -21.18 3.25
C ARG A 65 19.31 -20.92 1.78
N ASN A 66 19.92 -21.89 1.08
CA ASN A 66 20.32 -21.72 -0.31
C ASN A 66 19.13 -21.48 -1.25
N GLU A 67 17.97 -22.06 -0.96
CA GLU A 67 16.76 -21.84 -1.77
C GLU A 67 16.18 -20.45 -1.52
N ILE A 68 16.22 -19.96 -0.28
CA ILE A 68 15.80 -18.59 0.07
C ILE A 68 16.74 -17.57 -0.58
N GLU A 69 18.05 -17.78 -0.51
CA GLU A 69 19.06 -16.92 -1.14
C GLU A 69 18.89 -16.87 -2.66
N LEU A 70 18.53 -17.99 -3.28
CA LEU A 70 18.25 -18.05 -4.72
C LEU A 70 17.06 -17.14 -5.10
N VAL A 71 15.96 -17.20 -4.35
CA VAL A 71 14.78 -16.34 -4.58
C VAL A 71 15.15 -14.87 -4.41
N VAL A 72 15.86 -14.51 -3.34
CA VAL A 72 16.27 -13.11 -3.10
C VAL A 72 17.20 -12.62 -4.23
N LYS A 73 18.09 -13.48 -4.72
CA LYS A 73 18.97 -13.15 -5.85
C LYS A 73 18.17 -12.90 -7.13
N GLU A 74 17.20 -13.75 -7.43
CA GLU A 74 16.31 -13.58 -8.58
C GLU A 74 15.54 -12.24 -8.51
N MET A 75 14.98 -11.91 -7.34
CA MET A 75 14.33 -10.61 -7.12
C MET A 75 15.30 -9.43 -7.31
N SER A 76 16.56 -9.61 -6.89
CA SER A 76 17.63 -8.62 -7.04
C SER A 76 18.08 -8.43 -8.49
N GLU A 77 17.70 -9.33 -9.40
CA GLU A 77 17.92 -9.17 -10.84
C GLU A 77 16.68 -8.56 -11.51
N GLN A 78 15.49 -9.03 -11.18
CA GLN A 78 14.24 -8.59 -11.81
C GLN A 78 13.88 -7.13 -11.50
N VAL A 79 14.00 -6.69 -10.24
CA VAL A 79 13.61 -5.32 -9.85
C VAL A 79 14.50 -4.27 -10.52
N PRO A 80 15.85 -4.41 -10.56
CA PRO A 80 16.70 -3.47 -11.29
C PRO A 80 16.47 -3.44 -12.80
N ILE A 81 16.10 -4.56 -13.42
CA ILE A 81 15.73 -4.59 -14.85
C ILE A 81 14.56 -3.64 -15.11
N ARG A 82 13.51 -3.70 -14.28
CA ARG A 82 12.35 -2.78 -14.38
C ARG A 82 12.77 -1.33 -14.15
N ILE A 83 13.58 -1.05 -13.12
CA ILE A 83 14.10 0.31 -12.87
C ILE A 83 14.86 0.87 -14.09
N ARG A 84 15.69 0.05 -14.74
CA ARG A 84 16.46 0.43 -15.93
C ARG A 84 15.59 0.63 -17.16
N GLN A 85 14.55 -0.19 -17.35
CA GLN A 85 13.57 -0.02 -18.44
C GLN A 85 12.86 1.34 -18.36
N HIS A 86 12.67 1.87 -17.15
CA HIS A 86 12.13 3.19 -16.91
C HIS A 86 13.20 4.30 -16.80
N ASN A 87 14.46 4.04 -17.21
CA ASN A 87 15.58 4.98 -17.16
C ASN A 87 15.81 5.63 -15.78
N CYS A 88 15.51 4.90 -14.71
CA CYS A 88 15.60 5.39 -13.34
C CYS A 88 16.81 4.78 -12.59
N LYS A 89 17.10 5.33 -11.41
CA LYS A 89 18.03 4.78 -10.42
C LYS A 89 17.37 4.84 -9.04
N THR A 90 17.75 3.94 -8.14
CA THR A 90 17.27 3.96 -6.74
C THR A 90 18.44 4.18 -5.77
N GLY A 91 18.17 4.89 -4.68
CA GLY A 91 19.08 5.01 -3.53
C GLY A 91 18.58 4.29 -2.27
N CYS A 92 17.38 3.69 -2.32
CA CYS A 92 16.77 2.97 -1.21
C CYS A 92 16.28 1.60 -1.68
N VAL A 93 16.56 0.57 -0.89
CA VAL A 93 16.13 -0.82 -1.14
C VAL A 93 15.42 -1.33 0.11
N HIS A 94 14.27 -1.97 -0.09
CA HIS A 94 13.50 -2.58 0.98
C HIS A 94 13.22 -4.04 0.64
N LEU A 95 13.47 -4.94 1.59
CA LEU A 95 13.18 -6.37 1.48
C LEU A 95 12.26 -6.77 2.63
N HIS A 96 11.15 -7.43 2.29
CA HIS A 96 10.22 -7.99 3.26
C HIS A 96 10.10 -9.49 3.04
N ILE A 97 10.31 -10.27 4.10
CA ILE A 97 10.16 -11.73 4.10
C ILE A 97 9.16 -12.07 5.21
N SER A 98 8.06 -12.71 4.83
CA SER A 98 7.10 -13.28 5.78
C SER A 98 7.34 -14.77 5.93
N ALA A 99 7.28 -15.24 7.17
CA ALA A 99 7.33 -16.65 7.52
C ALA A 99 6.02 -17.03 8.21
N ARG A 100 5.51 -18.22 7.91
CA ARG A 100 4.44 -18.82 8.68
C ARG A 100 5.06 -19.54 9.88
N PHE A 101 4.72 -19.08 11.08
CA PHE A 101 4.95 -19.86 12.29
C PHE A 101 3.76 -20.81 12.45
N VAL A 102 4.03 -22.11 12.39
CA VAL A 102 3.07 -23.18 12.70
C VAL A 102 3.38 -23.69 14.10
#